data_AF-D1VUM5-F1
#
_entry.id   AF-D1VUM5-F1
#
_cell.length_a   1.000
_cell.length_b   1.000
_cell.length_c   1.000
_cell.angle_alpha   90.00
_cell.angle_beta   90.00
_cell.angle_gamma   90.00
#
_symmetry.space_group_name_H-M   'P 1'
#
loop_
_entity.id
_entity.type
_entity.pdbx_description
1 polymer ?
#
loop_
_entity_poly.entity_id
_entity_poly.type
_entity_poly.pdbx_seq_one_letter_code
_entity_poly.pdbx_strand_id
1 'polypeptide(L)'
;MPSKGRFTNLLNSQRNYPYTLALSMPFDNNSEYILLADLVCGMTENNRMYLKSISKNKLCKMITDNMLNPQINSKLFNLIKDISNDENELGIVNRLALLSMNKYTYTPEIFVEDIKISSEKWLFRENLSDEISYMDFVNSFKQFSKRYNLPEYFYMCKNDNLLLLKANKDITMEILYKEYKKTRILELSAIEADLFNNKIARDIYGNSYALECIFSFYSTEKNYKNKDKIEQITLKENIGIQNKNRILAPFEDGWVYLKIYSPEEMENDFSIMLENEKRKLFIDKFFFIRYFDETGRHIRLRIKYKNAKQAFDKFSYVKDWLSKVKNIDILRTYTINEYHRENNRYGGADLIEFIENIFFENSEFVIRTIANNDMTDSKVVKKVYFLVVSYFLGQLVKDKNEMYELLDKVTNKNSYRKEYKVKRKEYMKILDGILESVQRSSIVDSAMSEISSKRNLTNDISDIRLSLIHMCCNRLNGTREFESYTYGILRHPLYDCIQRDKKLKIINSEQSE
;
A
#
# COMPACT_ATOMS: atom_id res chain seq x y z
N MET A 1 -0.86 -26.81 -5.91
CA MET A 1 0.18 -27.86 -6.07
C MET A 1 1.56 -27.23 -5.98
N PRO A 2 2.53 -27.85 -5.29
CA PRO A 2 3.93 -27.46 -5.33
C PRO A 2 4.50 -27.54 -6.74
N SER A 3 5.56 -26.78 -7.02
CA SER A 3 6.20 -26.74 -8.35
C SER A 3 6.78 -28.08 -8.83
N LYS A 4 7.00 -29.06 -7.93
CA LYS A 4 7.44 -30.42 -8.26
C LYS A 4 6.60 -31.46 -7.53
N GLY A 5 6.21 -32.52 -8.22
CA GLY A 5 5.36 -33.59 -7.69
C GLY A 5 5.90 -34.24 -6.42
N ARG A 6 7.22 -34.44 -6.28
CA ARG A 6 7.81 -35.05 -5.07
C ARG A 6 7.47 -34.33 -3.75
N PHE A 7 7.13 -33.04 -3.81
CA PHE A 7 6.78 -32.25 -2.62
C PHE A 7 5.34 -32.46 -2.17
N THR A 8 4.49 -33.15 -2.95
CA THR A 8 3.12 -33.47 -2.51
C THR A 8 3.11 -34.36 -1.28
N ASN A 9 4.17 -35.16 -1.07
CA ASN A 9 4.31 -36.02 0.11
C ASN A 9 4.47 -35.23 1.42
N LEU A 10 4.76 -33.94 1.35
CA LEU A 10 4.87 -33.04 2.51
C LEU A 10 3.56 -32.29 2.80
N LEU A 11 2.56 -32.44 1.94
CA LEU A 11 1.27 -31.79 2.13
C LEU A 11 0.41 -32.62 3.08
N ASN A 12 -0.29 -31.93 3.97
CA ASN A 12 -1.30 -32.56 4.76
C ASN A 12 -2.51 -32.92 3.87
N SER A 13 -2.99 -34.15 3.98
CA SER A 13 -4.19 -34.62 3.28
C SER A 13 -5.46 -34.43 4.12
N GLN A 14 -5.32 -34.12 5.41
CA GLN A 14 -6.45 -33.91 6.31
C GLN A 14 -6.87 -32.45 6.38
N ARG A 15 -8.18 -32.21 6.43
CA ARG A 15 -8.76 -30.88 6.54
C ARG A 15 -8.87 -30.47 8.01
N ASN A 16 -8.06 -29.47 8.39
CA ASN A 16 -8.08 -28.89 9.74
C ASN A 16 -8.97 -27.64 9.86
N TYR A 17 -9.50 -27.11 8.75
CA TYR A 17 -10.22 -25.81 8.73
C TYR A 17 -11.53 -25.87 7.94
N PRO A 18 -12.52 -25.03 8.26
CA PRO A 18 -13.83 -25.03 7.63
C PRO A 18 -13.83 -24.55 6.17
N TYR A 19 -12.74 -23.98 5.65
CA TYR A 19 -12.64 -23.57 4.25
C TYR A 19 -11.31 -24.00 3.65
N THR A 20 -11.32 -24.34 2.37
CA THR A 20 -10.12 -24.70 1.61
C THR A 20 -9.95 -23.80 0.41
N LEU A 21 -8.76 -23.22 0.25
CA LEU A 21 -8.37 -22.52 -0.97
C LEU A 21 -7.67 -23.51 -1.90
N ALA A 22 -8.37 -23.96 -2.94
CA ALA A 22 -7.80 -24.86 -3.94
C ALA A 22 -6.99 -24.07 -4.97
N LEU A 23 -5.66 -24.23 -4.96
CA LEU A 23 -4.78 -23.69 -5.98
C LEU A 23 -4.22 -24.82 -6.84
N SER A 24 -4.75 -24.96 -8.07
CA SER A 24 -4.34 -26.00 -9.03
C SER A 24 -4.40 -27.41 -8.42
N MET A 25 -5.48 -27.69 -7.68
CA MET A 25 -5.78 -28.98 -7.07
C MET A 25 -7.22 -29.35 -7.37
N PRO A 26 -7.55 -30.64 -7.54
CA PRO A 26 -8.93 -31.06 -7.75
C PRO A 26 -9.77 -30.75 -6.51
N PHE A 27 -11.04 -30.43 -6.75
CA PHE A 27 -12.03 -30.27 -5.70
C PHE A 27 -12.49 -31.65 -5.22
N ASP A 28 -12.58 -31.82 -3.91
CA ASP A 28 -13.23 -32.92 -3.23
C ASP A 28 -14.66 -32.51 -2.86
N ASN A 29 -15.65 -33.33 -3.21
CA ASN A 29 -17.07 -33.00 -3.07
C ASN A 29 -17.51 -32.69 -1.62
N ASN A 30 -16.72 -33.08 -0.62
CA ASN A 30 -17.03 -32.87 0.80
C ASN A 30 -16.48 -31.55 1.39
N SER A 31 -15.89 -30.69 0.57
CA SER A 31 -15.18 -29.50 1.04
C SER A 31 -15.84 -28.18 0.61
N GLU A 32 -15.96 -27.24 1.55
CA GLU A 32 -16.35 -25.86 1.22
C GLU A 32 -15.12 -25.11 0.69
N TYR A 33 -15.13 -24.81 -0.60
CA TYR A 33 -14.04 -24.13 -1.27
C TYR A 33 -14.26 -22.63 -1.37
N ILE A 34 -13.16 -21.89 -1.21
CA ILE A 34 -13.08 -20.51 -1.65
C ILE A 34 -12.30 -20.50 -2.96
N LEU A 35 -12.95 -20.04 -4.02
CA LEU A 35 -12.30 -19.89 -5.32
C LEU A 35 -11.36 -18.68 -5.29
N LEU A 36 -10.27 -18.75 -6.05
CA LEU A 36 -9.38 -17.59 -6.20
C LEU A 36 -10.12 -16.36 -6.74
N ALA A 37 -11.08 -16.57 -7.65
CA ALA A 37 -11.92 -15.50 -8.21
C ALA A 37 -12.86 -14.85 -7.17
N ASP A 38 -13.11 -15.52 -6.05
CA ASP A 38 -13.91 -15.00 -4.95
C ASP A 38 -13.08 -14.17 -3.95
N LEU A 39 -11.75 -14.27 -4.01
CA LEU A 39 -10.85 -13.53 -3.13
C LEU A 39 -10.48 -12.18 -3.72
N VAL A 40 -10.62 -11.13 -2.92
CA VAL A 40 -10.10 -9.79 -3.20
C VAL A 40 -9.09 -9.37 -2.15
N CYS A 41 -8.13 -8.56 -2.57
CA CYS A 41 -7.18 -7.90 -1.67
C CYS A 41 -7.60 -6.45 -1.47
N GLY A 42 -7.73 -6.02 -0.22
CA GLY A 42 -7.93 -4.62 0.16
C GLY A 42 -6.74 -4.09 0.96
N MET A 43 -6.76 -2.79 1.23
CA MET A 43 -5.79 -2.12 2.09
C MET A 43 -6.54 -1.25 3.11
N THR A 44 -6.10 -1.26 4.36
CA THR A 44 -6.65 -0.40 5.42
C THR A 44 -6.02 0.99 5.40
N GLU A 45 -6.58 1.93 6.14
CA GLU A 45 -6.01 3.28 6.33
C GLU A 45 -4.58 3.26 6.91
N ASN A 46 -4.25 2.20 7.66
CA ASN A 46 -2.92 1.98 8.23
C ASN A 46 -1.98 1.21 7.27
N ASN A 47 -2.26 1.22 5.96
CA ASN A 47 -1.48 0.54 4.92
C ASN A 47 -1.32 -0.98 5.11
N ARG A 48 -2.27 -1.64 5.81
CA ARG A 48 -2.26 -3.10 5.95
C ARG A 48 -3.10 -3.75 4.89
N MET A 49 -2.53 -4.73 4.20
CA MET A 49 -3.28 -5.54 3.25
C MET A 49 -4.16 -6.55 3.99
N TYR A 50 -5.30 -6.89 3.39
CA TYR A 50 -6.19 -7.95 3.88
C TYR A 50 -6.84 -8.68 2.72
N LEU A 51 -7.26 -9.92 2.95
CA LEU A 51 -8.04 -10.71 2.00
C LEU A 51 -9.51 -10.77 2.44
N LYS A 52 -10.42 -10.73 1.47
CA LYS A 52 -11.85 -10.83 1.68
C LYS A 52 -12.49 -11.74 0.63
N SER A 53 -13.41 -12.60 1.03
CA SER A 53 -14.31 -13.32 0.13
C SER A 53 -15.46 -12.41 -0.28
N ILE A 54 -15.71 -12.29 -1.58
CA ILE A 54 -16.81 -11.49 -2.14
C ILE A 54 -18.14 -12.14 -1.75
N SER A 55 -18.31 -13.42 -2.08
CA SER A 55 -19.57 -14.16 -1.90
C SER A 55 -19.99 -14.28 -0.44
N LYS A 56 -19.04 -14.48 0.47
CA LYS A 56 -19.31 -14.63 1.91
C LYS A 56 -19.23 -13.31 2.68
N ASN A 57 -18.77 -12.23 2.05
CA ASN A 57 -18.56 -10.91 2.66
C ASN A 57 -17.73 -10.98 3.97
N LYS A 58 -16.69 -11.82 4.01
CA LYS A 58 -15.87 -12.07 5.21
C LYS A 58 -14.39 -11.91 4.92
N LEU A 59 -13.64 -11.45 5.91
CA LEU A 59 -12.18 -11.49 5.86
C LEU A 59 -11.68 -12.93 5.85
N CYS A 60 -10.60 -13.15 5.13
CA CYS A 60 -9.97 -14.45 4.97
C CYS A 60 -8.51 -14.38 5.46
N LYS A 61 -8.08 -15.38 6.22
CA LYS A 61 -6.67 -15.63 6.54
C LYS A 61 -6.34 -17.01 5.99
N MET A 62 -5.36 -17.08 5.09
CA MET A 62 -4.83 -18.36 4.63
C MET A 62 -3.93 -18.95 5.71
N ILE A 63 -4.16 -20.21 6.03
CA ILE A 63 -3.36 -20.97 6.97
C ILE A 63 -2.72 -22.14 6.22
N THR A 64 -1.44 -22.36 6.48
CA THR A 64 -0.70 -23.51 5.93
C THR A 64 -0.32 -24.43 7.07
N ASP A 65 -0.80 -25.66 7.06
CA ASP A 65 -0.61 -26.68 8.09
C ASP A 65 0.44 -27.73 7.70
N ASN A 66 1.47 -27.29 6.98
CA ASN A 66 2.60 -28.11 6.56
C ASN A 66 3.90 -27.31 6.61
N MET A 67 5.03 -28.03 6.66
CA MET A 67 6.38 -27.45 6.71
C MET A 67 6.99 -27.23 5.32
N LEU A 68 6.16 -27.11 4.28
CA LEU A 68 6.68 -26.91 2.93
C LEU A 68 7.35 -25.54 2.82
N ASN A 69 8.59 -25.53 2.32
CA ASN A 69 9.35 -24.30 2.12
C ASN A 69 8.58 -23.33 1.20
N PRO A 70 8.28 -22.10 1.65
CA PRO A 70 7.58 -21.09 0.85
C PRO A 70 8.22 -20.82 -0.53
N GLN A 71 9.54 -20.93 -0.65
CA GLN A 71 10.25 -20.72 -1.93
C GLN A 71 9.84 -21.68 -3.04
N ILE A 72 9.27 -22.84 -2.69
CA ILE A 72 8.83 -23.87 -3.64
C ILE A 72 7.43 -23.57 -4.19
N ASN A 73 6.66 -22.74 -3.47
CA ASN A 73 5.29 -22.37 -3.82
C ASN A 73 5.25 -21.30 -4.93
N SER A 74 4.09 -21.16 -5.55
CA SER A 74 3.87 -20.08 -6.52
C SER A 74 3.93 -18.71 -5.85
N LYS A 75 4.31 -17.68 -6.63
CA LYS A 75 4.30 -16.28 -6.15
C LYS A 75 2.94 -15.85 -5.60
N LEU A 76 1.85 -16.31 -6.21
CA LEU A 76 0.49 -16.04 -5.75
C LEU A 76 0.21 -16.67 -4.38
N PHE A 77 0.60 -17.93 -4.19
CA PHE A 77 0.44 -18.61 -2.90
C PHE A 77 1.21 -17.85 -1.81
N ASN A 78 2.47 -17.47 -2.10
CA ASN A 78 3.28 -16.72 -1.14
C ASN A 78 2.67 -15.35 -0.84
N LEU A 79 2.19 -14.61 -1.85
CA LEU A 79 1.49 -13.35 -1.64
C LEU A 79 0.28 -13.49 -0.71
N ILE A 80 -0.59 -14.47 -0.95
CA ILE A 80 -1.77 -14.74 -0.13
C ILE A 80 -1.34 -15.12 1.30
N LYS A 81 -0.28 -15.92 1.44
CA LYS A 81 0.30 -16.32 2.73
C LYS A 81 0.85 -15.11 3.48
N ASP A 82 1.59 -14.25 2.79
CA ASP A 82 2.27 -13.09 3.36
C ASP A 82 1.25 -12.04 3.82
N ILE A 83 0.16 -11.81 3.07
CA ILE A 83 -0.95 -10.97 3.51
C ILE A 83 -1.65 -11.56 4.76
N SER A 84 -1.68 -12.89 4.85
CA SER A 84 -2.34 -13.61 5.95
C SER A 84 -1.47 -13.68 7.22
N ASN A 85 -0.15 -13.68 7.07
CA ASN A 85 0.78 -13.74 8.19
C ASN A 85 0.75 -12.43 8.98
N ASP A 86 0.66 -12.53 10.31
CA ASP A 86 0.82 -11.35 11.16
C ASP A 86 2.29 -10.88 11.13
N GLU A 87 2.54 -9.56 11.04
CA GLU A 87 3.88 -8.96 11.10
C GLU A 87 4.72 -9.46 12.30
N ASN A 88 4.07 -9.90 13.37
CA ASN A 88 4.70 -10.42 14.57
C ASN A 88 5.08 -11.92 14.50
N GLU A 89 4.34 -12.75 13.75
CA GLU A 89 4.56 -14.21 13.68
C GLU A 89 5.88 -14.54 12.97
N LEU A 90 6.20 -13.79 11.90
CA LEU A 90 7.43 -13.94 11.14
C LEU A 90 8.67 -13.39 11.88
N GLY A 91 8.47 -12.56 12.91
CA GLY A 91 9.53 -11.82 13.57
C GLY A 91 10.53 -12.70 14.34
N ILE A 92 10.08 -13.78 14.99
CA ILE A 92 10.96 -14.63 15.80
C ILE A 92 11.78 -15.56 14.91
N VAL A 93 11.11 -16.29 14.01
CA VAL A 93 11.79 -17.24 13.09
C VAL A 93 12.81 -16.51 12.22
N ASN A 94 12.46 -15.33 11.68
CA ASN A 94 13.41 -14.54 10.89
C ASN A 94 14.58 -14.04 11.74
N ARG A 95 14.36 -13.62 12.98
CA ARG A 95 15.44 -13.21 13.90
C ARG A 95 16.38 -14.36 14.24
N LEU A 96 15.84 -15.55 14.47
CA LEU A 96 16.63 -16.77 14.69
C LEU A 96 17.42 -17.15 13.43
N ALA A 97 16.81 -17.03 12.24
CA ALA A 97 17.48 -17.27 10.97
C ALA A 97 18.69 -16.33 10.77
N LEU A 98 18.61 -15.06 11.20
CA LEU A 98 19.76 -14.13 11.12
C LEU A 98 21.00 -14.66 11.86
N LEU A 99 20.82 -15.34 13.01
CA LEU A 99 21.94 -15.94 13.75
C LEU A 99 22.63 -17.05 12.95
N SER A 100 21.87 -17.75 12.10
CA SER A 100 22.37 -18.83 11.25
C SER A 100 23.05 -18.35 9.97
N MET A 101 22.86 -17.10 9.55
CA MET A 101 23.41 -16.54 8.30
C MET A 101 24.81 -15.96 8.45
N ASN A 102 25.39 -15.99 9.64
CA ASN A 102 26.74 -15.50 9.91
C ASN A 102 27.79 -16.34 9.17
N LYS A 103 28.75 -15.67 8.51
CA LYS A 103 29.79 -16.31 7.67
C LYS A 103 31.18 -16.33 8.33
N TYR A 104 31.24 -16.27 9.66
CA TYR A 104 32.50 -16.31 10.38
C TYR A 104 33.13 -17.70 10.32
N THR A 105 34.46 -17.77 10.25
CA THR A 105 35.23 -19.02 10.34
C THR A 105 34.90 -19.81 11.63
N TYR A 106 34.56 -19.08 12.69
CA TYR A 106 34.15 -19.62 13.97
C TYR A 106 32.98 -18.81 14.52
N THR A 107 31.94 -19.50 14.99
CA THR A 107 30.81 -18.91 15.71
C THR A 107 30.66 -19.66 17.05
N PRO A 108 30.75 -18.96 18.19
CA PRO A 108 30.57 -19.59 19.49
C PRO A 108 29.13 -20.07 19.70
N GLU A 109 28.92 -20.88 20.72
CA GLU A 109 27.56 -21.20 21.18
C GLU A 109 26.81 -19.92 21.57
N ILE A 110 25.54 -19.84 21.18
CA ILE A 110 24.68 -18.70 21.48
C ILE A 110 23.56 -19.16 22.40
N PHE A 111 23.50 -18.55 23.58
CA PHE A 111 22.48 -18.78 24.59
C PHE A 111 21.56 -17.56 24.72
N VAL A 112 20.29 -17.81 24.96
CA VAL A 112 19.35 -16.83 25.49
C VAL A 112 18.85 -17.40 26.80
N GLU A 113 19.21 -16.74 27.92
CA GLU A 113 19.06 -17.32 29.25
C GLU A 113 19.72 -18.70 29.31
N ASP A 114 18.99 -19.75 29.69
CA ASP A 114 19.49 -21.12 29.79
C ASP A 114 19.23 -21.96 28.53
N ILE A 115 18.73 -21.35 27.45
CA ILE A 115 18.38 -22.04 26.20
C ILE A 115 19.46 -21.82 25.16
N LYS A 116 20.07 -22.92 24.68
CA LYS A 116 20.99 -22.91 23.53
C LYS A 116 20.20 -22.66 22.25
N ILE A 117 20.42 -21.51 21.62
CA ILE A 117 19.76 -21.08 20.37
C ILE A 117 20.56 -21.49 19.13
N SER A 118 21.88 -21.50 19.22
CA SER A 118 22.76 -22.02 18.17
C SER A 118 23.93 -22.76 18.79
N SER A 119 24.19 -23.97 18.30
CA SER A 119 25.42 -24.71 18.58
C SER A 119 26.64 -23.96 18.05
N GLU A 120 27.81 -24.30 18.61
CA GLU A 120 29.11 -23.86 18.13
C GLU A 120 29.28 -24.31 16.67
N LYS A 121 29.84 -23.44 15.83
CA LYS A 121 30.00 -23.69 14.39
C LYS A 121 31.39 -23.29 13.92
N TRP A 122 31.91 -24.08 12.99
CA TRP A 122 33.17 -23.85 12.32
C TRP A 122 32.97 -23.91 10.81
N LEU A 123 33.63 -23.01 10.11
CA LEU A 123 33.50 -22.84 8.67
C LEU A 123 34.88 -22.95 8.05
N PHE A 124 35.17 -24.10 7.47
CA PHE A 124 36.45 -24.36 6.80
C PHE A 124 36.39 -23.85 5.36
N ARG A 125 37.16 -22.79 5.07
CA ARG A 125 37.24 -22.09 3.78
C ARG A 125 38.68 -21.73 3.43
N GLU A 126 39.59 -22.70 3.49
CA GLU A 126 40.96 -22.44 3.05
C GLU A 126 41.00 -22.27 1.53
N ASN A 127 41.76 -21.30 1.03
CA ASN A 127 41.99 -21.12 -0.41
C ASN A 127 43.12 -22.05 -0.85
N LEU A 128 42.79 -23.33 -0.98
CA LEU A 128 43.69 -24.34 -1.55
C LEU A 128 43.66 -24.23 -3.10
N SER A 129 44.75 -24.66 -3.77
CA SER A 129 44.86 -24.63 -5.23
C SER A 129 43.75 -25.44 -5.91
N ASP A 130 43.52 -25.28 -7.21
CA ASP A 130 42.42 -26.02 -7.86
C ASP A 130 42.67 -27.53 -7.97
N GLU A 131 43.94 -27.94 -8.09
CA GLU A 131 44.42 -29.33 -8.10
C GLU A 131 44.81 -29.81 -6.69
N ILE A 132 43.83 -29.95 -5.80
CA ILE A 132 44.09 -30.33 -4.40
C ILE A 132 44.47 -31.80 -4.28
N SER A 133 45.69 -32.08 -3.85
CA SER A 133 46.06 -33.40 -3.35
C SER A 133 45.32 -33.70 -2.04
N TYR A 134 44.85 -34.94 -1.89
CA TYR A 134 44.22 -35.41 -0.64
C TYR A 134 45.08 -35.10 0.59
N MET A 135 46.41 -35.25 0.48
CA MET A 135 47.34 -34.99 1.58
C MET A 135 47.41 -33.52 1.97
N ASP A 136 47.32 -32.61 0.99
CA ASP A 136 47.33 -31.16 1.25
C ASP A 136 46.08 -30.74 2.02
N PHE A 137 44.92 -31.26 1.61
CA PHE A 137 43.66 -31.07 2.33
C PHE A 137 43.75 -31.61 3.76
N VAL A 138 44.24 -32.84 3.95
CA VAL A 138 44.35 -33.46 5.28
C VAL A 138 45.25 -32.63 6.19
N ASN A 139 46.38 -32.13 5.69
CA ASN A 139 47.30 -31.30 6.46
C ASN A 139 46.67 -29.97 6.86
N SER A 140 46.03 -29.29 5.91
CA SER A 140 45.29 -28.05 6.12
C SER A 140 44.15 -28.24 7.13
N PHE A 141 43.32 -29.27 6.96
CA PHE A 141 42.22 -29.56 7.88
C PHE A 141 42.70 -29.93 9.29
N LYS A 142 43.82 -30.65 9.42
CA LYS A 142 44.45 -30.92 10.73
C LYS A 142 44.91 -29.64 11.43
N GLN A 143 45.50 -28.70 10.69
CA GLN A 143 45.88 -27.40 11.24
C GLN A 143 44.66 -26.61 11.70
N PHE A 144 43.60 -26.59 10.89
CA PHE A 144 42.32 -26.00 11.25
C PHE A 144 41.72 -26.64 12.51
N SER A 145 41.65 -27.97 12.55
CA SER A 145 41.16 -28.76 13.68
C SER A 145 41.91 -28.44 14.97
N LYS A 146 43.24 -28.30 14.91
CA LYS A 146 44.07 -27.94 16.05
C LYS A 146 43.87 -26.47 16.46
N ARG A 147 43.77 -25.55 15.50
CA ARG A 147 43.60 -24.11 15.74
C ARG A 147 42.30 -23.80 16.46
N TYR A 148 41.22 -24.48 16.08
CA TYR A 148 39.87 -24.25 16.60
C TYR A 148 39.42 -25.30 17.62
N ASN A 149 40.33 -26.20 18.03
CA ASN A 149 40.08 -27.25 19.01
C ASN A 149 38.80 -28.06 18.72
N LEU A 150 38.68 -28.59 17.49
CA LEU A 150 37.50 -29.35 17.08
C LEU A 150 37.30 -30.58 17.99
N PRO A 151 36.06 -30.85 18.43
CA PRO A 151 35.75 -31.97 19.32
C PRO A 151 35.93 -33.35 18.65
N GLU A 152 35.97 -34.41 19.45
CA GLU A 152 36.05 -35.80 18.95
C GLU A 152 34.89 -36.15 18.01
N TYR A 153 33.70 -35.60 18.27
CA TYR A 153 32.51 -35.78 17.44
C TYR A 153 31.96 -34.42 17.05
N PHE A 154 31.65 -34.26 15.76
CA PHE A 154 31.06 -33.05 15.20
C PHE A 154 30.14 -33.40 14.03
N TYR A 155 29.21 -32.51 13.72
CA TYR A 155 28.39 -32.62 12.52
C TYR A 155 29.08 -31.95 11.33
N MET A 156 29.04 -32.58 10.16
CA MET A 156 29.16 -31.89 8.87
C MET A 156 27.75 -31.51 8.40
N CYS A 157 27.51 -30.21 8.29
CA CYS A 157 26.22 -29.64 7.96
C CYS A 157 26.09 -29.44 6.45
N LYS A 158 24.97 -29.87 5.88
CA LYS A 158 24.63 -29.65 4.47
C LYS A 158 23.15 -29.31 4.32
N ASN A 159 22.84 -28.02 4.22
CA ASN A 159 21.48 -27.51 4.30
C ASN A 159 20.79 -28.11 5.54
N ASP A 160 19.68 -28.82 5.36
CA ASP A 160 18.91 -29.44 6.45
C ASP A 160 19.49 -30.78 6.94
N ASN A 161 20.53 -31.32 6.29
CA ASN A 161 21.12 -32.61 6.67
C ASN A 161 22.33 -32.42 7.58
N LEU A 162 22.38 -33.20 8.66
CA LEU A 162 23.52 -33.28 9.58
C LEU A 162 24.15 -34.67 9.48
N LEU A 163 25.46 -34.73 9.21
CA LEU A 163 26.22 -35.98 9.22
C LEU A 163 27.16 -36.02 10.42
N LEU A 164 26.91 -36.93 11.36
CA LEU A 164 27.76 -37.14 12.52
C LEU A 164 29.07 -37.79 12.10
N LEU A 165 30.19 -37.14 12.42
CA LEU A 165 31.53 -37.60 12.10
C LEU A 165 32.39 -37.68 13.36
N LYS A 166 33.28 -38.68 13.38
CA LYS A 166 34.29 -38.85 14.41
C LYS A 166 35.64 -38.35 13.90
N ALA A 167 36.30 -37.47 14.64
CA ALA A 167 37.63 -36.97 14.36
C ALA A 167 38.66 -38.13 14.28
N ASN A 168 39.75 -37.89 13.54
CA ASN A 168 40.88 -38.83 13.42
C ASN A 168 40.53 -40.24 12.87
N LYS A 169 39.47 -40.34 12.06
CA LYS A 169 39.16 -41.52 11.25
C LYS A 169 39.43 -41.24 9.78
N ASP A 170 40.02 -42.20 9.07
CA ASP A 170 40.33 -42.06 7.64
C ASP A 170 39.07 -41.81 6.81
N ILE A 171 37.99 -42.53 7.11
CA ILE A 171 36.69 -42.34 6.45
C ILE A 171 36.15 -40.92 6.62
N THR A 172 36.35 -40.30 7.78
CA THR A 172 35.95 -38.91 8.03
C THR A 172 36.71 -37.96 7.12
N MET A 173 38.02 -38.12 7.01
CA MET A 173 38.86 -37.29 6.15
C MET A 173 38.50 -37.46 4.67
N GLU A 174 38.19 -38.68 4.23
CA GLU A 174 37.71 -38.94 2.87
C GLU A 174 36.37 -38.26 2.58
N ILE A 175 35.41 -38.34 3.50
CA ILE A 175 34.10 -37.71 3.36
C ILE A 175 34.26 -36.19 3.25
N LEU A 176 35.02 -35.60 4.17
CA LEU A 176 35.28 -34.16 4.21
C LEU A 176 35.99 -33.69 2.93
N TYR A 177 37.01 -34.42 2.46
CA TYR A 177 37.71 -34.10 1.23
C TYR A 177 36.79 -34.15 0.00
N LYS A 178 35.96 -35.20 -0.11
CA LYS A 178 35.01 -35.37 -1.22
C LYS A 178 33.97 -34.26 -1.27
N GLU A 179 33.49 -33.80 -0.11
CA GLU A 179 32.53 -32.69 -0.06
C GLU A 179 33.22 -31.35 -0.32
N TYR A 180 34.38 -31.11 0.28
CA TYR A 180 35.16 -29.88 0.08
C TYR A 180 35.58 -29.71 -1.39
N LYS A 181 35.91 -30.79 -2.11
CA LYS A 181 36.21 -30.71 -3.55
C LYS A 181 35.02 -30.19 -4.39
N LYS A 182 33.79 -30.39 -3.92
CA LYS A 182 32.57 -29.94 -4.62
C LYS A 182 32.20 -28.49 -4.27
N THR A 183 32.29 -28.13 -3.00
CA THR A 183 31.74 -26.86 -2.47
C THR A 183 32.81 -25.82 -2.15
N ARG A 184 34.08 -26.23 -1.99
CA ARG A 184 35.21 -25.45 -1.44
C ARG A 184 34.98 -24.91 -0.02
N ILE A 185 33.91 -25.36 0.64
CA ILE A 185 33.45 -24.86 1.93
C ILE A 185 32.91 -26.05 2.72
N LEU A 186 33.39 -26.26 3.94
CA LEU A 186 32.77 -27.20 4.88
C LEU A 186 32.18 -26.44 6.05
N GLU A 187 30.91 -26.69 6.32
CA GLU A 187 30.20 -26.19 7.49
C GLU A 187 30.15 -27.30 8.54
N LEU A 188 30.68 -27.02 9.71
CA LEU A 188 30.77 -27.95 10.83
C LEU A 188 30.06 -27.38 12.05
N SER A 189 29.49 -28.24 12.89
CA SER A 189 28.85 -27.81 14.15
C SER A 189 29.09 -28.80 15.29
N ALA A 190 29.07 -28.29 16.52
CA ALA A 190 29.13 -29.12 17.71
C ALA A 190 27.89 -30.01 17.84
N ILE A 191 28.08 -31.16 18.50
CA ILE A 191 26.98 -32.07 18.84
C ILE A 191 26.28 -31.63 20.12
N GLU A 192 25.08 -32.17 20.34
CA GLU A 192 24.37 -32.03 21.60
C GLU A 192 25.15 -32.73 22.72
N ALA A 193 25.31 -32.06 23.87
CA ALA A 193 26.17 -32.53 24.97
C ALA A 193 25.83 -33.94 25.47
N ASP A 194 24.55 -34.31 25.45
CA ASP A 194 24.04 -35.59 25.95
C ASP A 194 23.64 -36.57 24.82
N LEU A 195 24.07 -36.34 23.56
CA LEU A 195 23.66 -37.16 22.41
C LEU A 195 23.86 -38.67 22.64
N PHE A 196 25.05 -39.06 23.12
CA PHE A 196 25.39 -40.48 23.36
C PHE A 196 24.96 -41.00 24.72
N ASN A 197 24.77 -40.12 25.70
CA ASN A 197 24.46 -40.48 27.09
C ASN A 197 23.06 -40.01 27.52
N ASN A 198 22.12 -39.96 26.56
CA ASN A 198 20.77 -39.44 26.80
C ASN A 198 20.11 -40.20 27.96
N LYS A 199 19.75 -39.46 29.01
CA LYS A 199 19.12 -40.00 30.23
C LYS A 199 17.60 -40.08 30.12
N ILE A 200 17.00 -39.41 29.13
CA ILE A 200 15.55 -39.24 28.98
C ILE A 200 14.96 -40.33 28.08
N ALA A 201 15.48 -40.47 26.85
CA ALA A 201 14.98 -41.45 25.89
C ALA A 201 15.70 -42.79 26.08
N ARG A 202 15.23 -43.60 27.01
CA ARG A 202 15.73 -44.96 27.26
C ARG A 202 14.64 -46.01 27.10
N ASP A 203 15.00 -47.16 26.55
CA ASP A 203 14.12 -48.32 26.57
C ASP A 203 14.24 -49.10 27.89
N ILE A 204 13.41 -50.13 28.02
CA ILE A 204 13.37 -51.03 29.18
C ILE A 204 14.67 -51.84 29.37
N TYR A 205 15.54 -51.90 28.37
CA TYR A 205 16.85 -52.58 28.41
C TYR A 205 17.99 -51.62 28.76
N GLY A 206 17.70 -50.32 28.91
CA GLY A 206 18.67 -49.29 29.25
C GLY A 206 19.41 -48.69 28.05
N ASN A 207 19.02 -49.00 26.80
CA ASN A 207 19.61 -48.37 25.63
C ASN A 207 19.13 -46.93 25.49
N SER A 208 20.04 -46.01 25.18
CA SER A 208 19.76 -44.59 24.96
C SER A 208 19.49 -44.28 23.49
N TYR A 209 18.54 -43.38 23.23
CA TYR A 209 18.15 -42.93 21.90
C TYR A 209 18.32 -41.42 21.74
N ALA A 210 18.61 -40.96 20.52
CA ALA A 210 18.51 -39.54 20.18
C ALA A 210 17.04 -39.11 20.23
N LEU A 211 16.77 -37.93 20.79
CA LEU A 211 15.42 -37.41 20.98
C LEU A 211 15.32 -35.99 20.43
N GLU A 212 14.35 -35.77 19.55
CA GLU A 212 13.91 -34.46 19.13
C GLU A 212 12.46 -34.24 19.60
N CYS A 213 12.23 -33.14 20.32
CA CYS A 213 10.91 -32.78 20.83
C CYS A 213 10.44 -31.47 20.18
N ILE A 214 9.25 -31.51 19.57
CA ILE A 214 8.63 -30.34 18.96
C ILE A 214 7.57 -29.79 19.92
N PHE A 215 7.80 -28.58 20.43
CA PHE A 215 6.87 -27.90 21.31
C PHE A 215 6.12 -26.81 20.54
N SER A 216 4.79 -26.86 20.56
CA SER A 216 3.94 -25.82 19.97
C SER A 216 3.47 -24.87 21.06
N PHE A 217 3.85 -23.60 20.95
CA PHE A 217 3.41 -22.55 21.86
C PHE A 217 2.28 -21.75 21.21
N TYR A 218 1.26 -21.43 21.99
CA TYR A 218 0.19 -20.51 21.58
C TYR A 218 0.07 -19.42 22.63
N SER A 219 -0.27 -18.20 22.18
CA SER A 219 -0.54 -17.11 23.11
C SER A 219 -1.82 -17.40 23.89
N THR A 220 -1.73 -17.42 25.22
CA THR A 220 -2.87 -17.61 26.13
C THR A 220 -3.60 -16.29 26.42
N GLU A 221 -2.96 -15.17 26.14
CA GLU A 221 -3.56 -13.85 26.23
C GLU A 221 -4.55 -13.65 25.08
N LYS A 222 -5.84 -13.92 25.35
CA LYS A 222 -6.97 -13.57 24.46
C LYS A 222 -7.02 -12.07 24.09
N ASN A 223 -6.24 -11.22 24.78
CA ASN A 223 -6.22 -9.77 24.63
C ASN A 223 -5.11 -9.22 23.72
N TYR A 224 -4.29 -10.06 23.08
CA TYR A 224 -3.33 -9.56 22.09
C TYR A 224 -4.03 -9.09 20.81
N LYS A 225 -4.41 -7.80 20.79
CA LYS A 225 -4.54 -6.85 19.65
C LYS A 225 -5.31 -7.25 18.39
N ASN A 226 -5.73 -8.50 18.18
CA ASN A 226 -6.41 -8.93 16.96
C ASN A 226 -7.90 -8.56 16.95
N LYS A 227 -8.53 -8.36 18.11
CA LYS A 227 -9.86 -7.72 18.14
C LYS A 227 -9.79 -6.28 17.64
N ASP A 228 -8.90 -5.44 18.20
CA ASP A 228 -8.71 -4.07 17.69
C ASP A 228 -8.23 -4.04 16.22
N LYS A 229 -7.34 -4.95 15.80
CA LYS A 229 -6.84 -4.99 14.40
C LYS A 229 -7.91 -5.44 13.39
N ILE A 230 -8.81 -6.35 13.75
CA ILE A 230 -9.88 -6.86 12.87
C ILE A 230 -11.10 -5.93 12.95
N GLU A 231 -11.42 -5.38 14.11
CA GLU A 231 -12.48 -4.36 14.30
C GLU A 231 -12.11 -3.01 13.64
N GLN A 232 -10.82 -2.68 13.53
CA GLN A 232 -10.33 -1.56 12.71
C GLN A 232 -10.55 -1.77 11.21
N ILE A 233 -10.76 -3.01 10.75
CA ILE A 233 -11.23 -3.24 9.38
C ILE A 233 -12.75 -3.12 9.43
N THR A 234 -13.25 -1.89 9.46
CA THR A 234 -14.66 -1.64 9.21
C THR A 234 -14.95 -2.09 7.78
N LEU A 235 -15.46 -3.32 7.66
CA LEU A 235 -16.00 -3.84 6.40
C LEU A 235 -17.26 -3.03 6.11
N LYS A 236 -17.10 -1.85 5.50
CA LYS A 236 -18.23 -1.13 4.92
C LYS A 236 -18.95 -2.10 3.97
N GLU A 237 -20.28 -2.06 3.91
CA GLU A 237 -21.12 -2.82 2.98
C GLU A 237 -20.91 -2.35 1.53
N ASN A 238 -19.66 -2.17 1.12
CA ASN A 238 -19.30 -1.70 -0.19
C ASN A 238 -19.37 -2.89 -1.14
N ILE A 239 -20.07 -2.68 -2.26
CA ILE A 239 -19.98 -3.56 -3.41
C ILE A 239 -18.51 -3.65 -3.82
N GLY A 240 -18.05 -4.85 -4.18
CA GLY A 240 -16.70 -5.06 -4.70
C GLY A 240 -16.35 -4.11 -5.85
N ILE A 241 -15.07 -4.09 -6.22
CA ILE A 241 -14.51 -3.20 -7.25
C ILE A 241 -15.34 -3.28 -8.54
N GLN A 242 -15.95 -2.17 -8.93
CA GLN A 242 -16.64 -2.00 -10.20
C GLN A 242 -15.63 -1.61 -11.29
N ASN A 243 -15.55 -2.43 -12.34
CA ASN A 243 -14.66 -2.22 -13.49
C ASN A 243 -15.40 -1.83 -14.78
N LYS A 244 -16.73 -1.66 -14.74
CA LYS A 244 -17.52 -1.21 -15.89
C LYS A 244 -17.05 0.16 -16.39
N ASN A 245 -16.82 0.30 -17.69
CA ASN A 245 -16.38 1.55 -18.35
C ASN A 245 -15.20 2.24 -17.63
N ARG A 246 -14.27 1.43 -17.07
CA ARG A 246 -13.15 1.94 -16.27
C ARG A 246 -12.00 2.45 -17.13
N ILE A 247 -11.75 1.82 -18.27
CA ILE A 247 -10.66 2.20 -19.17
C ILE A 247 -11.32 2.58 -20.49
N LEU A 248 -11.01 3.78 -20.97
CA LEU A 248 -11.46 4.30 -22.25
C LEU A 248 -10.24 4.51 -23.13
N ALA A 249 -10.23 3.88 -24.30
CA ALA A 249 -9.21 4.06 -25.30
C ALA A 249 -9.20 5.51 -25.81
N PRO A 250 -8.09 5.97 -26.43
CA PRO A 250 -8.06 7.28 -27.06
C PRO A 250 -9.25 7.49 -28.01
N PHE A 251 -9.92 8.64 -27.89
CA PHE A 251 -11.10 9.04 -28.65
C PHE A 251 -12.38 8.24 -28.36
N GLU A 252 -12.33 7.18 -27.56
CA GLU A 252 -13.50 6.38 -27.18
C GLU A 252 -14.52 7.23 -26.42
N ASP A 253 -15.80 7.09 -26.80
CA ASP A 253 -16.90 7.93 -26.34
C ASP A 253 -16.64 9.44 -26.48
N GLY A 254 -15.67 9.86 -27.30
CA GLY A 254 -15.28 11.26 -27.44
C GLY A 254 -14.32 11.78 -26.37
N TRP A 255 -13.65 10.91 -25.61
CA TRP A 255 -12.61 11.32 -24.67
C TRP A 255 -11.25 11.47 -25.34
N VAL A 256 -10.59 12.60 -25.11
CA VAL A 256 -9.19 12.81 -25.49
C VAL A 256 -8.41 13.09 -24.22
N TYR A 257 -7.51 12.17 -23.85
CA TYR A 257 -6.66 12.31 -22.68
C TYR A 257 -5.21 12.53 -23.10
N LEU A 258 -4.67 13.65 -22.64
CA LEU A 258 -3.31 14.11 -22.92
C LEU A 258 -2.52 14.22 -21.62
N LYS A 259 -1.26 13.76 -21.64
CA LYS A 259 -0.24 14.20 -20.68
C LYS A 259 0.57 15.31 -21.32
N ILE A 260 0.50 16.51 -20.76
CA ILE A 260 1.22 17.70 -21.23
C ILE A 260 2.41 17.94 -20.31
N TYR A 261 3.61 17.60 -20.76
CA TYR A 261 4.83 17.82 -19.98
C TYR A 261 5.26 19.28 -20.10
N SER A 262 5.09 20.01 -19.02
CA SER A 262 5.34 21.45 -18.90
C SER A 262 6.11 21.72 -17.60
N PRO A 263 7.09 22.66 -17.60
CA PRO A 263 7.74 23.12 -16.37
C PRO A 263 6.71 23.62 -15.35
N GLU A 264 7.01 23.48 -14.05
CA GLU A 264 6.09 23.87 -12.97
C GLU A 264 5.63 25.33 -13.10
N GLU A 265 6.56 26.21 -13.47
CA GLU A 265 6.35 27.65 -13.62
C GLU A 265 5.37 27.98 -14.75
N MET A 266 5.30 27.12 -15.78
CA MET A 266 4.49 27.33 -16.99
C MET A 266 3.12 26.63 -16.93
N GLU A 267 2.87 25.79 -15.94
CA GLU A 267 1.61 25.03 -15.84
C GLU A 267 0.37 25.95 -15.69
N ASN A 268 0.52 27.06 -14.97
CA ASN A 268 -0.53 28.07 -14.83
C ASN A 268 -0.80 28.77 -16.16
N ASP A 269 0.25 29.23 -16.83
CA ASP A 269 0.15 29.88 -18.13
C ASP A 269 -0.48 28.97 -19.18
N PHE A 270 -0.06 27.70 -19.23
CA PHE A 270 -0.69 26.70 -20.09
C PHE A 270 -2.20 26.61 -19.85
N SER A 271 -2.62 26.52 -18.58
CA SER A 271 -4.03 26.35 -18.22
C SER A 271 -4.86 27.60 -18.55
N ILE A 272 -4.30 28.78 -18.35
CA ILE A 272 -4.92 30.06 -18.71
C ILE A 272 -5.05 30.18 -20.24
N MET A 273 -3.99 29.84 -21.00
CA MET A 273 -4.03 29.84 -22.46
C MET A 273 -5.08 28.87 -23.01
N LEU A 274 -5.18 27.67 -22.42
CA LEU A 274 -6.20 26.69 -22.80
C LEU A 274 -7.61 27.26 -22.63
N GLU A 275 -7.90 27.87 -21.48
CA GLU A 275 -9.21 28.47 -21.20
C GLU A 275 -9.54 29.62 -22.17
N ASN A 276 -8.55 30.48 -22.48
CA ASN A 276 -8.72 31.59 -23.41
C ASN A 276 -8.99 31.12 -24.86
N GLU A 277 -8.34 30.04 -25.29
CA GLU A 277 -8.45 29.52 -26.65
C GLU A 277 -9.54 28.43 -26.81
N LYS A 278 -10.16 27.95 -25.72
CA LYS A 278 -11.05 26.76 -25.74
C LYS A 278 -12.13 26.79 -26.81
N ARG A 279 -12.72 27.97 -27.07
CA ARG A 279 -13.76 28.14 -28.11
C ARG A 279 -13.22 27.89 -29.51
N LYS A 280 -12.01 28.37 -29.82
CA LYS A 280 -11.33 28.15 -31.10
C LYS A 280 -10.88 26.70 -31.24
N LEU A 281 -10.62 26.03 -30.12
CA LEU A 281 -10.26 24.61 -30.05
C LEU A 281 -11.49 23.69 -30.02
N PHE A 282 -12.70 24.26 -30.03
CA PHE A 282 -13.97 23.53 -29.94
C PHE A 282 -14.08 22.62 -28.70
N ILE A 283 -13.49 23.06 -27.59
CA ILE A 283 -13.49 22.37 -26.30
C ILE A 283 -14.62 22.95 -25.45
N ASP A 284 -15.70 22.17 -25.29
CA ASP A 284 -16.84 22.53 -24.44
C ASP A 284 -16.69 22.02 -23.00
N LYS A 285 -16.09 20.83 -22.84
CA LYS A 285 -15.92 20.17 -21.55
C LYS A 285 -14.49 19.66 -21.43
N PHE A 286 -13.79 20.10 -20.39
CA PHE A 286 -12.47 19.57 -20.06
C PHE A 286 -12.23 19.65 -18.56
N PHE A 287 -11.37 18.78 -18.08
CA PHE A 287 -10.77 18.97 -16.77
C PHE A 287 -9.30 18.58 -16.82
N PHE A 288 -8.55 19.10 -15.86
CA PHE A 288 -7.14 18.79 -15.74
C PHE A 288 -6.79 18.43 -14.30
N ILE A 289 -5.66 17.75 -14.15
CA ILE A 289 -5.02 17.48 -12.86
C ILE A 289 -3.51 17.66 -13.05
N ARG A 290 -2.81 18.11 -12.01
CA ARG A 290 -1.34 18.23 -11.99
C ARG A 290 -0.74 16.93 -11.46
N TYR A 291 0.30 16.42 -12.11
CA TYR A 291 0.87 15.12 -11.80
C TYR A 291 2.38 15.09 -12.01
N PHE A 292 3.02 14.10 -11.41
CA PHE A 292 4.44 13.81 -11.56
C PHE A 292 4.61 12.30 -11.80
N ASP A 293 5.28 11.92 -12.88
CA ASP A 293 5.70 10.54 -13.14
C ASP A 293 7.19 10.49 -13.48
N GLU A 294 7.69 9.31 -13.85
CA GLU A 294 9.12 9.08 -14.17
C GLU A 294 9.66 10.00 -15.29
N THR A 295 8.80 10.49 -16.18
CA THR A 295 9.17 11.43 -17.26
C THR A 295 9.20 12.89 -16.78
N GLY A 296 8.62 13.15 -15.62
CA GLY A 296 8.62 14.44 -14.94
C GLY A 296 7.21 15.00 -14.70
N ARG A 297 7.19 16.27 -14.31
CA ARG A 297 5.97 17.01 -14.01
C ARG A 297 5.15 17.27 -15.29
N HIS A 298 3.84 17.12 -15.19
CA HIS A 298 2.92 17.28 -16.31
C HIS A 298 1.48 17.56 -15.89
N ILE A 299 0.72 18.16 -16.80
CA ILE A 299 -0.74 18.32 -16.71
C ILE A 299 -1.41 17.14 -17.41
N ARG A 300 -2.31 16.47 -16.72
CA ARG A 300 -3.20 15.44 -17.29
C ARG A 300 -4.50 16.09 -17.72
N LEU A 301 -4.55 16.52 -18.97
CA LEU A 301 -5.70 17.20 -19.57
C LEU A 301 -6.64 16.17 -20.20
N ARG A 302 -7.92 16.19 -19.82
CA ARG A 302 -8.96 15.33 -20.38
C ARG A 302 -10.05 16.20 -20.98
N ILE A 303 -10.27 16.03 -22.28
CA ILE A 303 -11.26 16.75 -23.06
C ILE A 303 -12.38 15.78 -23.41
N LYS A 304 -13.63 16.23 -23.27
CA LYS A 304 -14.82 15.46 -23.60
C LYS A 304 -15.57 16.11 -24.76
N TYR A 305 -15.65 15.39 -25.85
CA TYR A 305 -16.50 15.67 -27.00
C TYR A 305 -17.80 14.85 -26.94
N LYS A 306 -18.74 15.15 -27.83
CA LYS A 306 -20.04 14.47 -27.91
C LYS A 306 -19.90 12.98 -28.21
N ASN A 307 -18.95 12.60 -29.07
CA ASN A 307 -18.69 11.22 -29.49
C ASN A 307 -17.30 11.11 -30.13
N ALA A 308 -16.90 9.87 -30.44
CA ALA A 308 -15.59 9.57 -31.01
C ALA A 308 -15.33 10.31 -32.33
N LYS A 309 -16.30 10.35 -33.25
CA LYS A 309 -16.18 11.06 -34.53
C LYS A 309 -15.82 12.53 -34.32
N GLN A 310 -16.58 13.21 -33.48
CA GLN A 310 -16.33 14.61 -33.18
C GLN A 310 -14.95 14.82 -32.52
N ALA A 311 -14.51 13.91 -31.66
CA ALA A 311 -13.19 13.98 -31.06
C ALA A 311 -12.07 13.86 -32.11
N PHE A 312 -12.17 12.90 -33.05
CA PHE A 312 -11.23 12.78 -34.16
C PHE A 312 -11.19 14.03 -35.03
N ASP A 313 -12.37 14.51 -35.46
CA ASP A 313 -12.49 15.65 -36.38
C ASP A 313 -11.91 16.94 -35.77
N LYS A 314 -12.14 17.18 -34.47
CA LYS A 314 -11.73 18.40 -33.78
C LYS A 314 -10.33 18.35 -33.17
N PHE A 315 -9.76 17.15 -32.99
CA PHE A 315 -8.44 17.03 -32.34
C PHE A 315 -7.31 17.69 -33.12
N SER A 316 -7.44 17.81 -34.44
CA SER A 316 -6.49 18.55 -35.29
C SER A 316 -6.24 19.99 -34.78
N TYR A 317 -7.29 20.71 -34.38
CA TYR A 317 -7.19 22.07 -33.84
C TYR A 317 -6.41 22.10 -32.51
N VAL A 318 -6.67 21.13 -31.62
CA VAL A 318 -5.94 20.99 -30.35
C VAL A 318 -4.47 20.67 -30.61
N LYS A 319 -4.20 19.72 -31.51
CA LYS A 319 -2.84 19.33 -31.92
C LYS A 319 -2.06 20.52 -32.48
N ASP A 320 -2.65 21.28 -33.38
CA ASP A 320 -2.00 22.44 -34.00
C ASP A 320 -1.78 23.57 -32.99
N TRP A 321 -2.69 23.77 -32.03
CA TRP A 321 -2.50 24.69 -30.92
C TRP A 321 -1.37 24.23 -29.99
N LEU A 322 -1.32 22.96 -29.60
CA LEU A 322 -0.23 22.40 -28.80
C LEU A 322 1.14 22.58 -29.48
N SER A 323 1.21 22.48 -30.81
CA SER A 323 2.44 22.79 -31.56
C SER A 323 2.83 24.26 -31.41
N LYS A 324 1.88 25.20 -31.44
CA LYS A 324 2.16 26.64 -31.20
C LYS A 324 2.63 26.88 -29.76
N VAL A 325 1.95 26.28 -28.78
CA VAL A 325 2.30 26.38 -27.36
C VAL A 325 3.69 25.79 -27.09
N LYS A 326 4.05 24.71 -27.79
CA LYS A 326 5.41 24.14 -27.75
C LYS A 326 6.47 25.08 -28.33
N ASN A 327 6.16 25.78 -29.43
CA ASN A 327 7.11 26.70 -30.08
C ASN A 327 7.42 27.96 -29.26
N ILE A 328 6.61 28.27 -28.25
CA ILE A 328 6.85 29.36 -27.28
C ILE A 328 7.32 28.83 -25.92
N ASP A 329 7.80 27.58 -25.88
CA ASP A 329 8.42 26.92 -24.72
C ASP A 329 7.53 26.75 -23.46
N ILE A 330 6.21 26.90 -23.58
CA ILE A 330 5.26 26.65 -22.47
C ILE A 330 5.17 25.15 -22.14
N LEU A 331 5.31 24.27 -23.14
CA LEU A 331 5.36 22.83 -22.94
C LEU A 331 6.52 22.20 -23.70
N ARG A 332 7.11 21.13 -23.15
CA ARG A 332 8.19 20.37 -23.76
C ARG A 332 7.67 19.35 -24.77
N THR A 333 6.69 18.57 -24.35
CA THR A 333 6.08 17.52 -25.19
C THR A 333 4.72 17.10 -24.64
N TYR A 334 3.97 16.32 -25.41
CA TYR A 334 2.75 15.70 -24.91
C TYR A 334 2.57 14.28 -25.46
N THR A 335 1.76 13.47 -24.76
CA THR A 335 1.36 12.13 -25.18
C THR A 335 -0.15 11.98 -25.15
N ILE A 336 -0.70 11.11 -26.01
CA ILE A 336 -2.10 10.68 -25.97
C ILE A 336 -2.16 9.35 -25.23
N ASN A 337 -3.11 9.19 -24.31
CA ASN A 337 -3.18 8.03 -23.43
C ASN A 337 -4.62 7.54 -23.22
N GLU A 338 -4.77 6.32 -22.68
CA GLU A 338 -6.04 5.78 -22.22
C GLU A 338 -6.52 6.47 -20.94
N TYR A 339 -7.81 6.79 -20.88
CA TYR A 339 -8.41 7.37 -19.69
C TYR A 339 -8.90 6.28 -18.75
N HIS A 340 -8.16 6.10 -17.64
CA HIS A 340 -8.57 5.26 -16.53
C HIS A 340 -9.43 6.05 -15.54
N ARG A 341 -10.74 5.80 -15.55
CA ARG A 341 -11.70 6.36 -14.60
C ARG A 341 -11.52 5.76 -13.21
N GLU A 342 -11.67 6.61 -12.18
CA GLU A 342 -11.59 6.22 -10.77
C GLU A 342 -12.97 5.89 -10.18
N ASN A 343 -13.78 5.08 -10.89
CA ASN A 343 -15.18 4.77 -10.52
C ASN A 343 -15.35 4.42 -9.05
N ASN A 344 -14.49 3.53 -8.54
CA ASN A 344 -14.58 3.04 -7.17
C ASN A 344 -14.33 4.12 -6.12
N ARG A 345 -13.46 5.09 -6.43
CA ARG A 345 -13.17 6.23 -5.55
C ARG A 345 -14.37 7.14 -5.39
N TYR A 346 -15.17 7.27 -6.46
CA TYR A 346 -16.27 8.22 -6.57
C TYR A 346 -17.66 7.55 -6.52
N GLY A 347 -17.78 6.43 -5.81
CA GLY A 347 -19.07 5.82 -5.47
C GLY A 347 -19.63 4.82 -6.50
N GLY A 348 -18.95 4.60 -7.62
CA GLY A 348 -19.27 3.54 -8.58
C GLY A 348 -19.38 4.05 -10.02
N ALA A 349 -19.52 3.10 -10.96
CA ALA A 349 -19.52 3.38 -12.39
C ALA A 349 -20.71 4.27 -12.82
N ASP A 350 -21.88 4.15 -12.18
CA ASP A 350 -23.05 4.96 -12.56
C ASP A 350 -22.96 6.41 -12.07
N LEU A 351 -22.04 6.71 -11.13
CA LEU A 351 -21.89 8.06 -10.55
C LEU A 351 -20.76 8.85 -11.20
N ILE A 352 -19.84 8.19 -11.91
CA ILE A 352 -18.62 8.84 -12.39
C ILE A 352 -18.88 10.01 -13.34
N GLU A 353 -19.94 9.97 -14.13
CA GLU A 353 -20.25 11.05 -15.07
C GLU A 353 -20.74 12.32 -14.38
N PHE A 354 -21.50 12.19 -13.28
CA PHE A 354 -21.85 13.32 -12.42
C PHE A 354 -20.62 13.98 -11.83
N ILE A 355 -19.65 13.17 -11.42
CA ILE A 355 -18.37 13.62 -10.84
C ILE A 355 -17.49 14.30 -11.90
N GLU A 356 -17.45 13.77 -13.11
CA GLU A 356 -16.76 14.39 -14.24
C GLU A 356 -17.35 15.77 -14.57
N ASN A 357 -18.69 15.95 -14.46
CA ASN A 357 -19.30 17.26 -14.61
C ASN A 357 -18.86 18.26 -13.53
N ILE A 358 -18.70 17.81 -12.27
CA ILE A 358 -18.09 18.64 -11.21
C ILE A 358 -16.65 19.01 -11.58
N PHE A 359 -15.87 18.07 -12.13
CA PHE A 359 -14.49 18.35 -12.52
C PHE A 359 -14.38 19.36 -13.66
N PHE A 360 -15.32 19.37 -14.60
CA PHE A 360 -15.37 20.38 -15.65
C PHE A 360 -15.56 21.77 -15.04
N GLU A 361 -16.61 21.95 -14.24
CA GLU A 361 -16.91 23.25 -13.62
C GLU A 361 -15.79 23.72 -12.68
N ASN A 362 -15.26 22.81 -11.85
CA ASN A 362 -14.19 23.13 -10.92
C ASN A 362 -12.89 23.53 -11.65
N SER A 363 -12.57 22.90 -12.78
CA SER A 363 -11.38 23.26 -13.56
C SER A 363 -11.47 24.67 -14.11
N GLU A 364 -12.61 25.04 -14.69
CA GLU A 364 -12.83 26.39 -15.21
C GLU A 364 -12.85 27.46 -14.11
N PHE A 365 -13.45 27.15 -12.96
CA PHE A 365 -13.45 28.05 -11.80
C PHE A 365 -12.04 28.29 -11.26
N VAL A 366 -11.25 27.22 -11.10
CA VAL A 366 -9.87 27.30 -10.63
C VAL A 366 -9.01 28.10 -11.61
N ILE A 367 -9.07 27.83 -12.92
CA ILE A 367 -8.29 28.58 -13.91
C ILE A 367 -8.63 30.07 -13.88
N ARG A 368 -9.92 30.42 -13.86
CA ARG A 368 -10.36 31.82 -13.77
C ARG A 368 -9.86 32.50 -12.50
N THR A 369 -9.79 31.76 -11.39
CA THR A 369 -9.28 32.30 -10.13
C THR A 369 -7.76 32.52 -10.19
N ILE A 370 -7.02 31.55 -10.73
CA ILE A 370 -5.56 31.65 -10.95
C ILE A 370 -5.25 32.85 -11.86
N ALA A 371 -6.00 33.03 -12.96
CA ALA A 371 -5.77 34.12 -13.91
C ALA A 371 -5.91 35.53 -13.30
N ASN A 372 -6.72 35.67 -12.25
CA ASN A 372 -7.02 36.94 -11.60
C ASN A 372 -6.14 37.21 -10.36
N ASN A 373 -5.19 36.35 -10.04
CA ASN A 373 -4.36 36.46 -8.84
C ASN A 373 -2.90 36.21 -9.14
N ASP A 374 -2.00 36.90 -8.44
CA ASP A 374 -0.57 36.64 -8.51
C ASP A 374 -0.22 35.36 -7.74
N MET A 375 -0.15 34.24 -8.46
CA MET A 375 0.17 32.93 -7.89
C MET A 375 1.66 32.75 -7.58
N THR A 376 2.51 33.77 -7.77
CA THR A 376 3.92 33.75 -7.35
C THR A 376 4.10 34.21 -5.89
N ASP A 377 3.17 35.03 -5.35
CA ASP A 377 3.18 35.42 -3.93
C ASP A 377 2.50 34.34 -3.06
N SER A 378 3.29 33.70 -2.20
CA SER A 378 2.84 32.69 -1.23
C SER A 378 1.66 33.16 -0.35
N LYS A 379 1.58 34.45 0.02
CA LYS A 379 0.46 34.99 0.80
C LYS A 379 -0.83 35.02 -0.02
N VAL A 380 -0.72 35.40 -1.29
CA VAL A 380 -1.85 35.39 -2.23
C VAL A 380 -2.29 33.95 -2.48
N VAL A 381 -1.36 33.03 -2.71
CA VAL A 381 -1.65 31.59 -2.87
C VAL A 381 -2.44 31.05 -1.68
N LYS A 382 -2.00 31.29 -0.44
CA LYS A 382 -2.74 30.85 0.77
C LYS A 382 -4.17 31.40 0.82
N LYS A 383 -4.36 32.67 0.44
CA LYS A 383 -5.67 33.31 0.40
C LYS A 383 -6.58 32.73 -0.69
N VAL A 384 -6.02 32.50 -1.89
CA VAL A 384 -6.73 31.85 -3.01
C VAL A 384 -7.15 30.44 -2.63
N TYR A 385 -6.26 29.67 -2.01
CA TYR A 385 -6.56 28.34 -1.49
C TYR A 385 -7.73 28.36 -0.51
N PHE A 386 -7.66 29.24 0.50
CA PHE A 386 -8.74 29.39 1.48
C PHE A 386 -10.07 29.74 0.78
N LEU A 387 -10.08 30.70 -0.14
CA LEU A 387 -11.29 31.12 -0.83
C LEU A 387 -11.89 30.01 -1.71
N VAL A 388 -11.08 29.42 -2.58
CA VAL A 388 -11.50 28.41 -3.56
C VAL A 388 -11.99 27.14 -2.87
N VAL A 389 -11.26 26.68 -1.85
CA VAL A 389 -11.63 25.47 -1.11
C VAL A 389 -12.85 25.71 -0.22
N SER A 390 -12.96 26.86 0.43
CA SER A 390 -14.16 27.20 1.23
C SER A 390 -15.40 27.30 0.36
N TYR A 391 -15.30 27.95 -0.80
CA TYR A 391 -16.39 28.07 -1.75
C TYR A 391 -16.82 26.69 -2.26
N PHE A 392 -15.87 25.85 -2.68
CA PHE A 392 -16.17 24.51 -3.16
C PHE A 392 -16.73 23.59 -2.07
N LEU A 393 -16.23 23.67 -0.83
CA LEU A 393 -16.80 22.97 0.32
C LEU A 393 -18.26 23.40 0.58
N GLY A 394 -18.55 24.70 0.47
CA GLY A 394 -19.90 25.26 0.55
C GLY A 394 -20.85 24.76 -0.54
N GLN A 395 -20.33 24.42 -1.72
CA GLN A 395 -21.13 23.80 -2.78
C GLN A 395 -21.41 22.31 -2.49
N LEU A 396 -20.43 21.58 -1.94
CA LEU A 396 -20.53 20.13 -1.70
C LEU A 396 -21.38 19.76 -0.48
N VAL A 397 -21.41 20.62 0.53
CA VAL A 397 -21.98 20.34 1.86
C VAL A 397 -22.87 21.48 2.29
N LYS A 398 -24.06 21.18 2.83
CA LYS A 398 -25.04 22.20 3.21
C LYS A 398 -24.89 22.63 4.66
N ASP A 399 -24.65 21.67 5.54
CA ASP A 399 -24.59 21.91 6.98
C ASP A 399 -23.18 22.26 7.46
N LYS A 400 -23.05 23.29 8.30
CA LYS A 400 -21.75 23.75 8.82
C LYS A 400 -21.10 22.70 9.72
N ASN A 401 -21.86 21.93 10.49
CA ASN A 401 -21.30 20.87 11.35
C ASN A 401 -20.74 19.75 10.48
N GLU A 402 -21.46 19.34 9.44
CA GLU A 402 -20.98 18.34 8.48
C GLU A 402 -19.69 18.79 7.77
N MET A 403 -19.58 20.07 7.39
CA MET A 403 -18.33 20.64 6.86
C MET A 403 -17.18 20.52 7.87
N TYR A 404 -17.44 20.86 9.14
CA TYR A 404 -16.45 20.79 10.20
C TYR A 404 -16.01 19.34 10.45
N GLU A 405 -16.95 18.40 10.55
CA GLU A 405 -16.67 16.97 10.78
C GLU A 405 -15.82 16.37 9.65
N LEU A 406 -16.08 16.74 8.39
CA LEU A 406 -15.26 16.30 7.26
C LEU A 406 -13.81 16.75 7.39
N LEU A 407 -13.57 18.01 7.74
CA LEU A 407 -12.21 18.52 7.93
C LEU A 407 -11.56 17.97 9.19
N ASP A 408 -12.30 17.74 10.26
CA ASP A 408 -11.81 17.18 11.53
C ASP A 408 -11.28 15.74 11.35
N LYS A 409 -11.90 14.95 10.46
CA LYS A 409 -11.40 13.60 10.10
C LYS A 409 -9.98 13.60 9.53
N VAL A 410 -9.60 14.67 8.81
CA VAL A 410 -8.32 14.74 8.07
C VAL A 410 -7.33 15.75 8.63
N THR A 411 -7.67 16.44 9.73
CA THR A 411 -6.79 17.44 10.34
C THR A 411 -6.72 17.36 11.86
N ASN A 412 -5.53 17.63 12.39
CA ASN A 412 -5.34 17.72 13.83
C ASN A 412 -5.86 19.07 14.37
N LYS A 413 -6.61 19.03 15.47
CA LYS A 413 -7.15 20.21 16.18
C LYS A 413 -6.13 21.30 16.54
N ASN A 414 -4.84 20.96 16.62
CA ASN A 414 -3.78 21.90 16.96
C ASN A 414 -3.11 22.52 15.74
N SER A 415 -3.30 21.96 14.53
CA SER A 415 -2.68 22.43 13.30
C SER A 415 -3.06 23.88 13.00
N TYR A 416 -2.06 24.73 12.76
CA TYR A 416 -2.20 26.14 12.37
C TYR A 416 -3.03 27.04 13.30
N ARG A 417 -3.31 26.61 14.54
CA ARG A 417 -4.15 27.36 15.50
C ARG A 417 -3.58 28.73 15.86
N LYS A 418 -2.25 28.85 15.99
CA LYS A 418 -1.57 30.12 16.30
C LYS A 418 -1.75 31.13 15.16
N GLU A 419 -1.60 30.69 13.92
CA GLU A 419 -1.74 31.54 12.73
C GLU A 419 -3.20 31.99 12.55
N TYR A 420 -4.15 31.07 12.70
CA TYR A 420 -5.57 31.42 12.69
C TYR A 420 -5.91 32.49 13.72
N LYS A 421 -5.40 32.39 14.97
CA LYS A 421 -5.66 33.38 16.02
C LYS A 421 -5.23 34.80 15.62
N VAL A 422 -4.09 34.94 14.93
CA VAL A 422 -3.57 36.25 14.49
C VAL A 422 -4.49 36.87 13.44
N LYS A 423 -5.00 36.07 12.50
CA LYS A 423 -5.84 36.53 11.37
C LYS A 423 -7.32 36.19 11.51
N ARG A 424 -7.78 35.92 12.73
CA ARG A 424 -9.12 35.38 13.01
C ARG A 424 -10.23 36.19 12.36
N LYS A 425 -10.21 37.52 12.54
CA LYS A 425 -11.23 38.42 12.00
C LYS A 425 -11.29 38.38 10.46
N GLU A 426 -10.14 38.25 9.81
CA GLU A 426 -10.03 38.19 8.35
C GLU A 426 -10.64 36.89 7.82
N TYR A 427 -10.21 35.73 8.35
CA TYR A 427 -10.73 34.44 7.92
C TYR A 427 -12.23 34.25 8.18
N MET A 428 -12.70 34.71 9.35
CA MET A 428 -14.14 34.68 9.67
C MET A 428 -14.96 35.52 8.68
N LYS A 429 -14.50 36.75 8.37
CA LYS A 429 -15.19 37.62 7.41
C LYS A 429 -15.27 36.99 6.01
N ILE A 430 -14.17 36.37 5.56
CA ILE A 430 -14.15 35.69 4.27
C ILE A 430 -15.08 34.48 4.28
N LEU A 431 -15.04 33.64 5.32
CA LEU A 431 -15.88 32.47 5.42
C LEU A 431 -17.37 32.83 5.49
N ASP A 432 -17.75 33.80 6.32
CA ASP A 432 -19.14 34.25 6.44
C ASP A 432 -19.65 34.77 5.08
N GLY A 433 -18.87 35.63 4.41
CA GLY A 433 -19.22 36.14 3.09
C GLY A 433 -19.34 35.04 2.03
N ILE A 434 -18.49 34.00 2.09
CA ILE A 434 -18.61 32.83 1.21
C ILE A 434 -19.89 32.06 1.54
N LEU A 435 -20.13 31.69 2.80
CA LEU A 435 -21.31 30.90 3.17
C LEU A 435 -22.64 31.61 2.88
N GLU A 436 -22.65 32.95 2.90
CA GLU A 436 -23.80 33.77 2.49
C GLU A 436 -23.96 33.88 0.97
N SER A 437 -22.85 33.93 0.22
CA SER A 437 -22.86 34.18 -1.23
C SER A 437 -22.77 32.93 -2.10
N VAL A 438 -22.47 31.75 -1.53
CA VAL A 438 -22.39 30.49 -2.27
C VAL A 438 -23.73 30.18 -2.90
N GLN A 439 -23.86 30.54 -4.18
CA GLN A 439 -24.89 30.03 -5.07
C GLN A 439 -24.50 28.62 -5.45
N ARG A 440 -25.35 27.64 -5.11
CA ARG A 440 -25.07 26.26 -5.44
C ARG A 440 -25.18 26.04 -6.93
N SER A 441 -24.15 25.41 -7.49
CA SER A 441 -24.21 24.90 -8.84
C SER A 441 -25.25 23.80 -8.93
N SER A 442 -26.14 23.89 -9.91
CA SER A 442 -27.11 22.84 -10.21
C SER A 442 -26.44 21.50 -10.55
N ILE A 443 -25.23 21.54 -11.11
CA ILE A 443 -24.42 20.36 -11.43
C ILE A 443 -23.97 19.69 -10.12
N VAL A 444 -23.41 20.46 -9.19
CA VAL A 444 -22.93 19.93 -7.91
C VAL A 444 -24.09 19.43 -7.07
N ASP A 445 -25.20 20.17 -6.98
CA ASP A 445 -26.39 19.75 -6.23
C ASP A 445 -26.99 18.45 -6.81
N SER A 446 -27.11 18.36 -8.15
CA SER A 446 -27.59 17.13 -8.82
C SER A 446 -26.68 15.94 -8.49
N ALA A 447 -25.36 16.10 -8.63
CA ALA A 447 -24.40 15.05 -8.33
C ALA A 447 -24.46 14.62 -6.86
N MET A 448 -24.49 15.55 -5.91
CA MET A 448 -24.54 15.23 -4.47
C MET A 448 -25.87 14.59 -4.07
N SER A 449 -26.98 14.96 -4.72
CA SER A 449 -28.28 14.32 -4.54
C SER A 449 -28.25 12.86 -4.99
N GLU A 450 -27.71 12.60 -6.18
CA GLU A 450 -27.58 11.23 -6.73
C GLU A 450 -26.73 10.34 -5.81
N ILE A 451 -25.57 10.85 -5.36
CA ILE A 451 -24.69 10.12 -4.44
C ILE A 451 -25.41 9.82 -3.12
N SER A 452 -26.11 10.80 -2.55
CA SER A 452 -26.81 10.64 -1.26
C SER A 452 -27.99 9.68 -1.34
N SER A 453 -28.63 9.56 -2.51
CA SER A 453 -29.76 8.65 -2.74
C SER A 453 -29.33 7.19 -2.93
N LYS A 454 -28.06 6.97 -3.33
CA LYS A 454 -27.56 5.64 -3.67
C LYS A 454 -27.17 4.87 -2.41
N ARG A 455 -27.88 3.77 -2.15
CA ARG A 455 -27.61 2.91 -0.98
C ARG A 455 -26.29 2.16 -1.06
N ASN A 456 -25.87 1.78 -2.27
CA ASN A 456 -24.72 0.90 -2.47
C ASN A 456 -23.55 1.62 -3.14
N LEU A 457 -22.92 2.54 -2.40
CA LEU A 457 -21.71 3.22 -2.86
C LEU A 457 -20.49 2.30 -2.77
N THR A 458 -19.56 2.44 -3.71
CA THR A 458 -18.25 1.76 -3.61
C THR A 458 -17.29 2.45 -2.64
N ASN A 459 -17.62 3.65 -2.17
CA ASN A 459 -16.85 4.44 -1.21
C ASN A 459 -17.76 5.32 -0.35
N ASP A 460 -17.31 5.73 0.83
CA ASP A 460 -18.12 6.56 1.73
C ASP A 460 -18.29 7.98 1.20
N ILE A 461 -19.43 8.59 1.51
CA ILE A 461 -19.76 9.94 1.05
C ILE A 461 -18.74 10.99 1.53
N SER A 462 -18.19 10.81 2.74
CA SER A 462 -17.14 11.66 3.29
C SER A 462 -15.87 11.56 2.47
N ASP A 463 -15.46 10.34 2.13
CA ASP A 463 -14.24 10.04 1.37
C ASP A 463 -14.35 10.54 -0.08
N ILE A 464 -15.55 10.46 -0.66
CA ILE A 464 -15.88 11.03 -1.97
C ILE A 464 -15.73 12.56 -1.93
N ARG A 465 -16.34 13.24 -0.96
CA ARG A 465 -16.26 14.70 -0.82
C ARG A 465 -14.82 15.15 -0.56
N LEU A 466 -14.09 14.49 0.33
CA LEU A 466 -12.67 14.75 0.59
C LEU A 466 -11.83 14.55 -0.68
N SER A 467 -12.14 13.53 -1.49
CA SER A 467 -11.48 13.33 -2.79
C SER A 467 -11.77 14.47 -3.76
N LEU A 468 -13.00 14.99 -3.82
CA LEU A 468 -13.34 16.14 -4.65
C LEU A 468 -12.55 17.39 -4.22
N ILE A 469 -12.50 17.67 -2.91
CA ILE A 469 -11.75 18.81 -2.35
C ILE A 469 -10.26 18.65 -2.63
N HIS A 470 -9.71 17.45 -2.45
CA HIS A 470 -8.32 17.14 -2.80
C HIS A 470 -8.03 17.44 -4.27
N MET A 471 -8.92 17.06 -5.18
CA MET A 471 -8.75 17.36 -6.62
C MET A 471 -8.86 18.86 -6.91
N CYS A 472 -9.67 19.62 -6.16
CA CYS A 472 -9.70 21.07 -6.24
C CYS A 472 -8.35 21.70 -5.81
N CYS A 473 -7.81 21.26 -4.67
CA CYS A 473 -6.46 21.64 -4.21
C CYS A 473 -5.37 21.26 -5.23
N ASN A 474 -5.51 20.10 -5.89
CA ASN A 474 -4.56 19.65 -6.91
C ASN A 474 -4.51 20.59 -8.13
N ARG A 475 -5.67 21.11 -8.58
CA ARG A 475 -5.75 22.01 -9.74
C ARG A 475 -5.11 23.37 -9.50
N LEU A 476 -5.14 23.85 -8.26
CA LEU A 476 -4.53 25.12 -7.86
C LEU A 476 -3.01 25.12 -8.06
N ASN A 477 -2.27 24.32 -7.28
CA ASN A 477 -0.82 24.14 -7.48
C ASN A 477 -0.29 22.74 -7.17
N GLY A 478 -1.15 21.79 -6.74
CA GLY A 478 -0.75 20.41 -6.52
C GLY A 478 -0.04 20.10 -5.21
N THR A 479 0.23 21.08 -4.34
CA THR A 479 1.04 20.85 -3.13
C THR A 479 0.22 20.32 -1.94
N ARG A 480 0.76 19.31 -1.26
CA ARG A 480 0.18 18.75 -0.03
C ARG A 480 0.28 19.70 1.17
N GLU A 481 1.28 20.58 1.17
CA GLU A 481 1.46 21.58 2.23
C GLU A 481 0.31 22.59 2.24
N PHE A 482 -0.02 23.21 1.09
CA PHE A 482 -1.13 24.16 1.03
C PHE A 482 -2.49 23.49 1.24
N GLU A 483 -2.66 22.24 0.81
CA GLU A 483 -3.86 21.45 1.12
C GLU A 483 -4.02 21.28 2.65
N SER A 484 -2.98 20.79 3.34
CA SER A 484 -3.01 20.57 4.79
C SER A 484 -3.18 21.87 5.58
N TYR A 485 -2.53 22.94 5.11
CA TYR A 485 -2.70 24.30 5.61
C TYR A 485 -4.16 24.75 5.52
N THR A 486 -4.77 24.57 4.35
CA THR A 486 -6.12 25.05 4.07
C THR A 486 -7.15 24.32 4.91
N TYR A 487 -7.05 22.99 5.05
CA TYR A 487 -7.95 22.23 5.91
C TYR A 487 -7.84 22.68 7.37
N GLY A 488 -6.61 22.85 7.88
CA GLY A 488 -6.39 23.29 9.25
C GLY A 488 -6.92 24.70 9.50
N ILE A 489 -6.65 25.64 8.59
CA ILE A 489 -7.11 27.03 8.72
C ILE A 489 -8.61 27.16 8.51
N LEU A 490 -9.26 26.35 7.67
CA LEU A 490 -10.71 26.39 7.44
C LEU A 490 -11.52 25.73 8.56
N ARG A 491 -10.96 24.71 9.22
CA ARG A 491 -11.57 24.02 10.36
C ARG A 491 -11.84 24.95 11.55
N HIS A 492 -10.89 25.83 11.90
CA HIS A 492 -11.04 26.74 13.05
C HIS A 492 -12.16 27.79 12.93
N PRO A 493 -12.30 28.54 11.82
CA PRO A 493 -13.39 29.49 11.65
C PRO A 493 -14.73 28.78 11.52
N LEU A 494 -14.82 27.60 10.90
CA LEU A 494 -16.05 26.80 10.92
C LEU A 494 -16.48 26.46 12.36
N TYR A 495 -15.55 26.01 13.20
CA TYR A 495 -15.82 25.77 14.61
C TYR A 495 -16.33 27.03 15.32
N ASP A 496 -15.65 28.17 15.13
CA ASP A 496 -16.05 29.44 15.73
C ASP A 496 -17.43 29.92 15.24
N CYS A 497 -17.75 29.75 13.94
CA CYS A 497 -19.07 30.04 13.38
C CYS A 497 -20.14 29.17 14.04
N ILE A 498 -19.92 27.86 14.16
CA ILE A 498 -20.86 26.93 14.81
C ILE A 498 -21.10 27.33 16.27
N GLN A 499 -20.03 27.65 17.02
CA GLN A 499 -20.17 28.07 18.42
C GLN A 499 -20.89 29.41 18.56
N ARG A 500 -20.66 30.36 17.64
CA ARG A 500 -21.38 31.63 17.57
C ARG A 500 -22.87 31.40 17.32
N ASP A 501 -23.21 30.57 16.33
CA ASP A 501 -24.60 30.27 15.95
C ASP A 501 -25.34 29.56 17.10
N LYS A 502 -24.68 28.66 17.83
CA LYS A 502 -25.24 28.01 19.04
C LYS A 502 -25.56 29.01 20.14
N LYS A 503 -24.63 29.94 20.43
CA LYS A 503 -24.85 30.97 21.46
C LYS A 503 -25.99 31.92 21.09
N LEU A 504 -26.08 32.34 19.83
CA LEU A 504 -27.16 33.19 19.35
C LEU A 504 -28.53 32.51 19.47
N LYS A 505 -28.61 31.19 19.20
CA LYS A 505 -29.85 30.43 19.40
C LYS A 505 -30.30 30.41 20.87
N ILE A 506 -29.38 30.22 21.81
CA ILE A 506 -29.68 30.22 23.26
C ILE A 506 -30.18 31.60 23.71
N ILE A 507 -29.50 32.68 23.31
CA ILE A 507 -29.90 34.05 23.65
C ILE A 507 -31.29 34.36 23.08
N ASN A 508 -31.57 33.96 21.84
CA ASN A 508 -32.87 34.19 21.22
C ASN A 508 -33.99 33.36 21.88
N SER A 509 -33.71 32.14 22.35
CA SER A 509 -34.70 31.34 23.09
C SER A 509 -34.99 31.93 24.47
N GLU A 510 -33.98 32.44 25.18
CA GLU A 510 -34.11 33.10 26.49
C GLU A 510 -34.81 34.47 26.41
N GLN A 511 -34.86 35.11 25.23
CA GLN A 511 -35.59 36.37 24.99
C GLN A 511 -37.04 36.16 24.51
N SER A 512 -37.39 34.94 24.13
CA SER A 512 -38.74 34.56 23.66
C SER A 512 -39.58 33.83 24.72
N GLU A 513 -38.98 33.49 25.85
CA GLU A 513 -39.64 33.11 27.12
C GLU A 513 -39.82 34.37 28.00
#